data_AF-A0A5M6D380-F1
#
_entry.id   AF-A0A5M6D380-F1
#
_cell.length_a   1.000
_cell.length_b   1.000
_cell.length_c   1.000
_cell.angle_alpha   90.00
_cell.angle_beta   90.00
_cell.angle_gamma   90.00
#
_symmetry.space_group_name_H-M   'P 1'
#
loop_
_entity.id
_entity.type
_entity.pdbx_description
1 polymer ?
#
loop_
_entity_poly.entity_id
_entity_poly.type
_entity_poly.pdbx_seq_one_letter_code
_entity_poly.pdbx_strand_id
1 'polypeptide(L)'
;MAALSLWAASDPWFEIMLQHLQGLFVAPAATIQETMAWVGLGRLLSLLLLVTVAGGGAAVWVMALCRRAGHDRSLVSLRSLVALTGVMALWCSLFLNHSAIAWQGKRVRLALQRDRFDSIARPLRNDWPTRDGSLQHLGPYMAYPFGKPRTLILLTSPSVTGTQLCISAIERCDSGALKLQLAGPDGGDWAEWHPPSSQPGSFTGGLNEHHDLQASLELGGGWYLVRYRG
;
A
#
# COMPACT_ATOMS: atom_id res chain seq x y z
N MET A 1 -29.13 -20.83 19.09
CA MET A 1 -30.02 -19.99 18.26
C MET A 1 -30.32 -18.65 18.92
N ALA A 2 -30.89 -18.60 20.13
CA ALA A 2 -31.25 -17.34 20.80
C ALA A 2 -30.09 -16.33 21.00
N ALA A 3 -28.87 -16.80 21.30
CA ALA A 3 -27.70 -15.94 21.48
C ALA A 3 -27.21 -15.28 20.17
N LEU A 4 -27.35 -15.96 19.03
CA LEU A 4 -26.98 -15.42 17.72
C LEU A 4 -27.98 -14.36 17.26
N SER A 5 -29.28 -14.58 17.51
CA SER A 5 -30.32 -13.58 17.23
C SER A 5 -30.23 -12.36 18.15
N LEU A 6 -29.85 -12.54 19.42
CA LEU A 6 -29.66 -11.41 20.33
C LEU A 6 -28.44 -10.57 19.93
N TRP A 7 -27.35 -11.23 19.51
CA TRP A 7 -26.15 -10.57 18.99
C TRP A 7 -26.45 -9.80 17.69
N ALA A 8 -27.11 -10.44 16.73
CA ALA A 8 -27.50 -9.82 15.46
C ALA A 8 -28.45 -8.62 15.62
N ALA A 9 -29.35 -8.65 16.61
CA ALA A 9 -30.24 -7.53 16.90
C ALA A 9 -29.53 -6.36 17.62
N SER A 10 -28.41 -6.62 18.28
CA SER A 10 -27.66 -5.61 19.03
C SER A 10 -26.56 -4.92 18.21
N ASP A 11 -26.16 -5.50 17.08
CA ASP A 11 -25.06 -4.98 16.28
C ASP A 11 -25.58 -4.19 15.06
N PRO A 12 -25.46 -2.84 15.06
CA PRO A 12 -25.89 -2.01 13.93
C PRO A 12 -25.09 -2.29 12.66
N TRP A 13 -23.96 -3.01 12.74
CA TRP A 13 -23.16 -3.41 11.58
C TRP A 13 -23.65 -4.70 10.93
N PHE A 14 -24.53 -5.46 11.58
CA PHE A 14 -25.04 -6.71 11.04
C PHE A 14 -25.82 -6.50 9.75
N GLU A 15 -26.63 -5.44 9.69
CA GLU A 15 -27.46 -5.11 8.53
C GLU A 15 -26.60 -4.70 7.32
N ILE A 16 -25.52 -3.94 7.57
CA ILE A 16 -24.53 -3.55 6.57
C ILE A 16 -23.76 -4.77 6.05
N MET A 17 -23.36 -5.66 6.96
CA MET A 17 -22.67 -6.90 6.61
C MET A 17 -23.55 -7.82 5.76
N LEU A 18 -24.85 -7.89 6.06
CA LEU A 18 -25.82 -8.69 5.31
C LEU A 18 -26.05 -8.12 3.90
N GLN A 19 -26.14 -6.80 3.77
CA GLN A 19 -26.26 -6.12 2.48
C GLN A 19 -25.01 -6.32 1.60
N HIS A 20 -23.81 -6.29 2.18
CA HIS A 20 -22.57 -6.60 1.47
C HIS A 20 -22.45 -8.07 1.06
N LEU A 21 -22.89 -9.00 1.91
CA LEU A 21 -22.94 -10.42 1.57
C LEU A 21 -23.89 -10.69 0.41
N GLN A 22 -25.04 -10.02 0.35
CA GLN A 22 -25.96 -10.14 -0.78
C GLN A 22 -25.39 -9.52 -2.07
N GLY A 23 -24.69 -8.39 -1.98
CA GLY A 23 -24.03 -7.75 -3.13
C GLY A 23 -22.93 -8.60 -3.77
N LEU A 24 -22.19 -9.38 -2.97
CA LEU A 24 -21.15 -10.29 -3.42
C LEU A 24 -21.66 -11.42 -4.34
N PHE A 25 -22.92 -11.82 -4.20
CA PHE A 25 -23.51 -12.87 -5.04
C PHE A 25 -24.04 -12.36 -6.38
N VAL A 26 -24.25 -11.06 -6.55
CA VAL A 26 -24.91 -10.49 -7.73
C VAL A 26 -23.91 -9.88 -8.72
N ALA A 27 -22.80 -9.28 -8.27
CA ALA A 27 -21.79 -8.68 -9.17
C ALA A 27 -20.39 -8.58 -8.54
N PRO A 28 -19.61 -9.68 -8.47
CA PRO A 28 -18.40 -9.78 -7.65
C PRO A 28 -17.28 -8.79 -8.00
N ALA A 29 -17.16 -8.38 -9.28
CA ALA A 29 -16.08 -7.49 -9.72
C ALA A 29 -16.29 -6.03 -9.28
N ALA A 30 -17.53 -5.54 -9.24
CA ALA A 30 -17.84 -4.18 -8.79
C ALA A 30 -17.77 -4.07 -7.25
N THR A 31 -18.16 -5.12 -6.53
CA THR A 31 -18.12 -5.16 -5.06
C THR A 31 -16.70 -5.19 -4.51
N ILE A 32 -15.72 -5.78 -5.21
CA ILE A 32 -14.32 -5.83 -4.75
C ILE A 32 -13.68 -4.42 -4.74
N GLN A 33 -14.04 -3.56 -5.70
CA GLN A 33 -13.50 -2.21 -5.79
C GLN A 33 -14.14 -1.26 -4.76
N GLU A 34 -15.45 -1.39 -4.51
CA GLU A 34 -16.12 -0.68 -3.40
C GLU A 34 -15.65 -1.18 -2.03
N THR A 35 -15.49 -2.50 -1.83
CA THR A 35 -14.99 -3.05 -0.56
C THR A 35 -13.55 -2.61 -0.27
N MET A 36 -12.69 -2.41 -1.29
CA MET A 36 -11.37 -1.82 -1.08
C MET A 36 -11.44 -0.35 -0.59
N ALA A 37 -12.39 0.44 -1.10
CA ALA A 37 -12.62 1.80 -0.60
C ALA A 37 -13.17 1.80 0.83
N TRP A 38 -14.10 0.89 1.15
CA TRP A 38 -14.66 0.69 2.49
C TRP A 38 -13.65 0.15 3.50
N VAL A 39 -12.71 -0.72 3.09
CA VAL A 39 -11.61 -1.18 3.96
C VAL A 39 -10.63 -0.03 4.25
N GLY A 40 -10.40 0.86 3.29
CA GLY A 40 -9.64 2.09 3.51
C GLY A 40 -10.32 3.03 4.51
N LEU A 41 -11.63 3.25 4.34
CA LEU A 41 -12.46 4.09 5.20
C LEU A 41 -12.62 3.49 6.61
N GLY A 42 -12.82 2.18 6.71
CA GLY A 42 -12.88 1.43 7.96
C GLY A 42 -11.55 1.47 8.72
N ARG A 43 -10.41 1.37 8.02
CA ARG A 43 -9.08 1.57 8.62
C ARG A 43 -8.90 3.00 9.13
N LEU A 44 -9.30 4.01 8.38
CA LEU A 44 -9.26 5.41 8.82
C LEU A 44 -10.17 5.66 10.04
N LEU A 45 -11.41 5.14 10.04
CA LEU A 45 -12.33 5.22 11.17
C LEU A 45 -11.79 4.49 12.40
N SER A 46 -11.18 3.31 12.23
CA SER A 46 -10.55 2.58 13.34
C SER A 46 -9.36 3.32 13.93
N LEU A 47 -8.54 3.97 13.10
CA LEU A 47 -7.44 4.83 13.55
C LEU A 47 -7.96 6.08 14.28
N LEU A 48 -9.01 6.69 13.75
CA LEU A 48 -9.63 7.89 14.34
C LEU A 48 -10.32 7.55 15.67
N LEU A 49 -10.94 6.38 15.78
CA LEU A 49 -11.46 5.84 17.03
C LEU A 49 -10.31 5.57 18.02
N LEU A 50 -9.21 4.95 17.59
CA LEU A 50 -8.06 4.69 18.45
C LEU A 50 -7.44 6.00 18.97
N VAL A 51 -7.29 7.01 18.10
CA VAL A 51 -6.75 8.32 18.45
C VAL A 51 -7.70 9.09 19.37
N THR A 52 -9.01 9.02 19.16
CA THR A 52 -9.99 9.68 20.05
C THR A 52 -10.06 9.00 21.42
N VAL A 53 -9.97 7.67 21.48
CA VAL A 53 -9.89 6.93 22.75
C VAL A 53 -8.58 7.22 23.48
N ALA A 54 -7.45 7.19 22.77
CA ALA A 54 -6.14 7.49 23.36
C ALA A 54 -6.03 8.97 23.79
N GLY A 55 -6.47 9.90 22.94
CA GLY A 55 -6.51 11.33 23.21
C GLY A 55 -7.48 11.69 24.34
N GLY A 56 -8.66 11.08 24.36
CA GLY A 56 -9.62 11.19 25.45
C GLY A 56 -9.05 10.68 26.77
N GLY A 57 -8.36 9.53 26.74
CA GLY A 57 -7.63 8.99 27.89
C GLY A 57 -6.55 9.95 28.41
N ALA A 58 -5.77 10.57 27.51
CA ALA A 58 -4.76 11.55 27.85
C ALA A 58 -5.36 12.86 28.41
N ALA A 59 -6.45 13.36 27.82
CA ALA A 59 -7.13 14.58 28.29
C ALA A 59 -7.76 14.38 29.68
N VAL A 60 -8.38 13.21 29.92
CA VAL A 60 -8.88 12.82 31.24
C VAL A 60 -7.72 12.68 32.23
N TRP A 61 -6.57 12.16 31.81
CA TRP A 61 -5.37 12.08 32.64
C TRP A 61 -4.84 13.46 33.02
N VAL A 62 -4.75 14.41 32.09
CA VAL A 62 -4.34 15.80 32.35
C VAL A 62 -5.34 16.51 33.27
N MET A 63 -6.65 16.40 33.01
CA MET A 63 -7.67 16.95 33.91
C MET A 63 -7.64 16.32 35.30
N ALA A 64 -7.38 15.02 35.39
CA ALA A 64 -7.20 14.31 36.65
C ALA A 64 -5.95 14.74 37.42
N LEU A 65 -4.87 15.13 36.73
CA LEU A 65 -3.66 15.69 37.32
C LEU A 65 -3.88 17.11 37.81
N CYS A 66 -4.58 17.96 37.04
CA CYS A 66 -4.93 19.31 37.46
C CYS A 66 -5.89 19.31 38.66
N ARG A 67 -6.80 18.32 38.76
CA ARG A 67 -7.69 18.13 39.91
C ARG A 67 -7.01 17.47 41.12
N ARG A 68 -5.77 16.99 40.98
CA ARG A 68 -5.05 16.19 41.99
C ARG A 68 -4.33 17.01 43.06
N ALA A 69 -4.56 18.31 43.14
CA ALA A 69 -4.05 19.14 44.23
C ALA A 69 -4.68 18.79 45.61
N GLY A 70 -5.68 17.89 45.68
CA GLY A 70 -6.22 17.41 46.95
C GLY A 70 -6.73 15.97 46.89
N HIS A 71 -6.12 15.09 47.71
CA HIS A 71 -6.78 13.95 48.38
C HIS A 71 -7.46 12.85 47.54
N ASP A 72 -6.70 11.94 46.88
CA ASP A 72 -7.09 10.49 46.86
C ASP A 72 -6.05 9.56 46.21
N ARG A 73 -5.63 8.50 46.93
CA ARG A 73 -4.58 7.55 46.50
C ARG A 73 -5.08 6.33 45.72
N SER A 74 -6.33 5.88 45.90
CA SER A 74 -6.84 4.63 45.27
C SER A 74 -7.11 4.78 43.77
N LEU A 75 -7.64 5.94 43.35
CA LEU A 75 -7.90 6.26 41.94
C LEU A 75 -6.62 6.45 41.12
N VAL A 76 -5.45 6.55 41.78
CA VAL A 76 -4.15 6.65 41.11
C VAL A 76 -3.73 5.34 40.46
N SER A 77 -3.97 4.21 41.15
CA SER A 77 -3.56 2.89 40.69
C SER A 77 -4.30 2.50 39.41
N LEU A 78 -5.63 2.63 39.40
CA LEU A 78 -6.47 2.22 38.27
C LEU A 78 -6.21 3.09 37.02
N ARG A 79 -6.00 4.40 37.19
CA ARG A 79 -5.61 5.29 36.09
C ARG A 79 -4.24 4.96 35.51
N SER A 80 -3.27 4.61 36.36
CA SER A 80 -1.93 4.23 35.89
C SER A 80 -1.96 2.90 35.12
N LEU A 81 -2.80 1.95 35.55
CA LEU A 81 -2.97 0.67 34.87
C LEU A 81 -3.63 0.86 33.50
N VAL A 82 -4.69 1.67 33.39
CA VAL A 82 -5.34 1.98 32.11
C VAL A 82 -4.35 2.66 31.14
N ALA A 83 -3.58 3.65 31.62
CA ALA A 83 -2.58 4.33 30.80
C ALA A 83 -1.49 3.35 30.31
N LEU A 84 -0.99 2.48 31.18
CA LEU A 84 0.00 1.46 30.81
C LEU A 84 -0.57 0.49 29.77
N THR A 85 -1.80 -0.01 29.97
CA THR A 85 -2.45 -0.90 29.00
C THR A 85 -2.69 -0.21 27.66
N GLY A 86 -3.04 1.08 27.64
CA GLY A 86 -3.22 1.85 26.41
C GLY A 86 -1.92 2.03 25.63
N VAL A 87 -0.82 2.35 26.33
CA VAL A 87 0.52 2.43 25.72
C VAL A 87 0.93 1.08 25.15
N MET A 88 0.73 -0.01 25.89
CA MET A 88 1.04 -1.36 25.41
C MET A 88 0.19 -1.75 24.20
N ALA A 89 -1.11 -1.46 24.21
CA ALA A 89 -1.99 -1.70 23.07
C ALA A 89 -1.54 -0.90 21.82
N LEU A 90 -1.12 0.35 21.99
CA LEU A 90 -0.58 1.18 20.91
C LEU A 90 0.71 0.59 20.32
N TRP A 91 1.66 0.19 21.16
CA TRP A 91 2.90 -0.45 20.72
C TRP A 91 2.64 -1.78 20.00
N CYS A 92 1.76 -2.62 20.53
CA CYS A 92 1.34 -3.85 19.87
C CYS A 92 0.69 -3.57 18.52
N SER A 93 -0.19 -2.56 18.44
CA SER A 93 -0.82 -2.15 17.17
C SER A 93 0.21 -1.69 16.14
N LEU A 94 1.19 -0.88 16.54
CA LEU A 94 2.27 -0.43 15.67
C LEU A 94 3.12 -1.61 15.17
N PHE A 95 3.46 -2.55 16.05
CA PHE A 95 4.24 -3.73 15.72
C PHE A 95 3.49 -4.65 14.74
N LEU A 96 2.20 -4.91 14.98
CA LEU A 96 1.38 -5.74 14.10
C LEU A 96 1.12 -5.08 12.73
N ASN A 97 1.05 -3.75 12.67
CA ASN A 97 0.77 -3.01 11.45
C ASN A 97 2.01 -2.39 10.77
N HIS A 98 3.23 -2.73 11.22
CA HIS A 98 4.46 -2.12 10.71
C HIS A 98 4.59 -2.27 9.19
N SER A 99 4.17 -3.42 8.64
CA SER A 99 4.23 -3.71 7.20
C SER A 99 3.29 -2.82 6.38
N ALA A 100 2.08 -2.57 6.88
CA ALA A 100 1.11 -1.67 6.26
C ALA A 100 1.59 -0.21 6.32
N ILE A 101 2.18 0.21 7.45
CA ILE A 101 2.77 1.55 7.61
C ILE A 101 3.94 1.72 6.64
N ALA A 102 4.83 0.72 6.56
CA ALA A 102 5.97 0.74 5.63
C ALA A 102 5.51 0.80 4.16
N TRP A 103 4.43 0.08 3.82
CA TRP A 103 3.82 0.10 2.49
C TRP A 103 3.26 1.47 2.11
N GLN A 104 2.54 2.13 3.03
CA GLN A 104 2.07 3.50 2.83
C GLN A 104 3.22 4.51 2.75
N GLY A 105 4.25 4.34 3.58
CA GLY A 105 5.47 5.15 3.50
C GLY A 105 6.15 5.03 2.13
N LYS A 106 6.23 3.81 1.59
CA LYS A 106 6.75 3.57 0.23
C LYS A 106 5.89 4.26 -0.82
N ARG A 107 4.55 4.11 -0.75
CA ARG A 107 3.61 4.81 -1.65
C ARG A 107 3.87 6.33 -1.68
N VAL A 108 3.99 6.97 -0.51
CA VAL A 108 4.21 8.42 -0.43
C VAL A 108 5.55 8.80 -1.06
N ARG A 109 6.65 8.08 -0.76
CA ARG A 109 7.96 8.35 -1.35
C ARG A 109 7.94 8.25 -2.87
N LEU A 110 7.30 7.21 -3.42
CA LEU A 110 7.22 6.98 -4.85
C LEU A 110 6.27 7.97 -5.54
N ALA A 111 5.16 8.35 -4.90
CA ALA A 111 4.26 9.37 -5.41
C ALA A 111 4.96 10.73 -5.56
N LEU A 112 5.83 11.10 -4.63
CA LEU A 112 6.65 12.31 -4.73
C LEU A 112 7.70 12.24 -5.85
N GLN A 113 8.05 11.04 -6.32
CA GLN A 113 9.00 10.81 -7.40
C GLN A 113 8.32 10.51 -8.74
N ARG A 114 6.99 10.64 -8.83
CA ARG A 114 6.20 10.32 -10.03
C ARG A 114 6.73 10.99 -11.30
N ASP A 115 7.13 12.25 -11.22
CA ASP A 115 7.59 12.98 -12.40
C ASP A 115 8.90 12.41 -12.96
N ARG A 116 9.75 11.81 -12.12
CA ARG A 116 10.97 11.11 -12.55
C ARG A 116 10.64 9.77 -13.21
N PHE A 117 9.68 9.03 -12.64
CA PHE A 117 9.18 7.83 -13.29
C PHE A 117 8.60 8.15 -14.67
N ASP A 118 7.85 9.24 -14.79
CA ASP A 118 7.31 9.64 -16.08
C ASP A 118 8.39 10.11 -17.06
N SER A 119 9.44 10.80 -16.61
CA SER A 119 10.55 11.19 -17.48
C SER A 119 11.31 9.99 -18.06
N ILE A 120 11.38 8.89 -17.30
CA ILE A 120 11.98 7.62 -17.74
C ILE A 120 11.02 6.87 -18.67
N ALA A 121 9.75 6.75 -18.28
CA ALA A 121 8.77 5.92 -18.98
C ALA A 121 8.29 6.55 -20.29
N ARG A 122 8.14 7.89 -20.34
CA ARG A 122 7.62 8.62 -21.51
C ARG A 122 8.37 8.32 -22.81
N PRO A 123 9.72 8.37 -22.89
CA PRO A 123 10.42 7.97 -24.12
C PRO A 123 10.20 6.49 -24.45
N LEU A 124 10.24 5.60 -23.45
CA LEU A 124 10.05 4.16 -23.64
C LEU A 124 8.65 3.78 -24.13
N ARG A 125 7.62 4.57 -23.79
CA ARG A 125 6.26 4.37 -24.32
C ARG A 125 6.18 4.62 -25.82
N ASN A 126 6.92 5.62 -26.30
CA ASN A 126 6.88 6.08 -27.68
C ASN A 126 7.84 5.28 -28.57
N ASP A 127 9.03 4.99 -28.06
CA ASP A 127 10.09 4.30 -28.79
C ASP A 127 10.72 3.23 -27.89
N TRP A 128 10.32 1.97 -28.11
CA TRP A 128 10.81 0.85 -27.32
C TRP A 128 12.06 0.26 -27.99
N PRO A 129 13.19 0.17 -27.26
CA PRO A 129 14.42 -0.32 -27.85
C PRO A 129 14.32 -1.76 -28.35
N THR A 130 14.86 -2.01 -29.54
CA THR A 130 14.88 -3.35 -30.16
C THR A 130 16.22 -4.08 -30.02
N ARG A 131 17.25 -3.38 -29.51
CA ARG A 131 18.63 -3.87 -29.36
C ARG A 131 19.20 -3.38 -28.03
N ASP A 132 20.27 -4.03 -27.59
CA ASP A 132 21.05 -3.61 -26.42
C ASP A 132 21.58 -2.18 -26.60
N GLY A 133 21.73 -1.46 -25.49
CA GLY A 133 22.14 -0.07 -25.54
C GLY A 133 22.32 0.54 -24.17
N SER A 134 22.18 1.87 -24.10
CA SER A 134 22.23 2.62 -22.85
C SER A 134 21.11 3.65 -22.83
N LEU A 135 20.41 3.75 -21.70
CA LEU A 135 19.37 4.75 -21.47
C LEU A 135 19.95 5.93 -20.70
N GLN A 136 19.51 7.14 -21.08
CA GLN A 136 19.83 8.33 -20.32
C GLN A 136 19.31 8.18 -18.88
N HIS A 137 20.18 8.39 -17.89
CA HIS A 137 19.92 8.25 -16.44
C HIS A 137 19.79 6.83 -15.86
N LEU A 138 19.67 5.78 -16.68
CA LEU A 138 19.59 4.38 -16.22
C LEU A 138 20.81 3.54 -16.57
N GLY A 139 21.64 4.01 -17.50
CA GLY A 139 22.86 3.31 -17.89
C GLY A 139 22.62 2.17 -18.89
N PRO A 140 23.61 1.27 -19.04
CA PRO A 140 23.56 0.20 -20.03
C PRO A 140 22.48 -0.85 -19.69
N TYR A 141 21.83 -1.37 -20.72
CA TYR A 141 20.78 -2.38 -20.62
C TYR A 141 20.94 -3.47 -21.69
N MET A 142 20.39 -4.64 -21.39
CA MET A 142 20.21 -5.74 -22.33
C MET A 142 18.72 -5.88 -22.68
N ALA A 143 18.40 -5.95 -23.97
CA ALA A 143 17.04 -6.08 -24.48
C ALA A 143 16.68 -7.55 -24.68
N TYR A 144 15.66 -8.04 -23.96
CA TYR A 144 15.29 -9.46 -23.94
C TYR A 144 13.77 -9.67 -24.14
N PRO A 145 13.33 -10.74 -24.83
CA PRO A 145 14.13 -11.67 -25.62
C PRO A 145 14.59 -11.05 -26.96
N PHE A 146 15.60 -11.66 -27.59
CA PHE A 146 16.11 -11.19 -28.89
C PHE A 146 15.01 -11.16 -29.97
N GLY A 147 15.02 -10.12 -30.81
CA GLY A 147 14.11 -9.93 -31.93
C GLY A 147 12.79 -9.23 -31.56
N LYS A 148 12.17 -9.57 -30.44
CA LYS A 148 10.97 -8.88 -29.90
C LYS A 148 11.13 -8.60 -28.41
N PRO A 149 12.05 -7.71 -28.03
CA PRO A 149 12.32 -7.46 -26.63
C PRO A 149 11.11 -6.86 -25.93
N ARG A 150 10.77 -7.43 -24.78
CA ARG A 150 9.71 -6.97 -23.88
C ARG A 150 10.24 -6.56 -22.52
N THR A 151 11.48 -6.94 -22.19
CA THR A 151 12.14 -6.62 -20.93
C THR A 151 13.50 -5.99 -21.23
N LEU A 152 13.80 -4.90 -20.54
CA LEU A 152 15.10 -4.27 -20.49
C LEU A 152 15.73 -4.60 -19.14
N ILE A 153 16.79 -5.38 -19.15
CA ILE A 153 17.54 -5.76 -17.95
C ILE A 153 18.64 -4.72 -17.78
N LEU A 154 18.59 -3.92 -16.72
CA LEU A 154 19.60 -2.89 -16.47
C LEU A 154 20.86 -3.56 -15.90
N LEU A 155 22.00 -3.36 -16.56
CA LEU A 155 23.27 -3.98 -16.16
C LEU A 155 23.92 -3.25 -14.99
N THR A 156 23.51 -2.01 -14.77
CA THR A 156 23.82 -1.25 -13.57
C THR A 156 22.52 -0.83 -12.91
N SER A 157 22.52 -0.76 -11.59
CA SER A 157 21.43 -0.12 -10.83
C SER A 157 21.93 1.24 -10.33
N PRO A 158 22.13 2.23 -11.23
CA PRO A 158 22.57 3.53 -10.78
C PRO A 158 21.46 4.12 -9.92
N SER A 159 21.82 4.58 -8.73
CA SER A 159 20.94 5.44 -7.95
C SER A 159 20.68 6.69 -8.78
N VAL A 160 19.43 6.94 -9.17
CA VAL A 160 19.07 8.16 -9.92
C VAL A 160 19.48 9.36 -9.07
N THR A 161 20.41 10.17 -9.59
CA THR A 161 21.20 11.17 -8.85
C THR A 161 20.35 11.96 -7.84
N GLY A 162 20.72 11.86 -6.55
CA GLY A 162 20.05 12.54 -5.44
C GLY A 162 18.82 11.85 -4.85
N THR A 163 18.44 10.66 -5.34
CA THR A 163 17.35 9.85 -4.78
C THR A 163 17.75 8.38 -4.63
N GLN A 164 17.19 7.70 -3.63
CA GLN A 164 17.36 6.24 -3.42
C GLN A 164 16.59 5.38 -4.45
N LEU A 165 16.12 5.97 -5.56
CA LEU A 165 15.39 5.23 -6.59
C LEU A 165 16.38 4.42 -7.42
N CYS A 166 16.31 3.11 -7.28
CA CYS A 166 17.05 2.15 -8.09
C CYS A 166 16.06 1.30 -8.87
N ILE A 167 16.29 1.14 -10.17
CA ILE A 167 15.51 0.27 -11.04
C ILE A 167 16.45 -0.86 -11.49
N SER A 168 15.93 -2.08 -11.56
CA SER A 168 16.70 -3.27 -11.98
C SER A 168 16.27 -3.79 -13.35
N ALA A 169 14.97 -3.74 -13.64
CA ALA A 169 14.41 -4.12 -14.92
C ALA A 169 13.22 -3.24 -15.29
N ILE A 170 12.96 -3.14 -16.60
CA ILE A 170 11.77 -2.48 -17.14
C ILE A 170 11.09 -3.43 -18.10
N GLU A 171 9.81 -3.71 -17.88
CA GLU A 171 9.02 -4.57 -18.75
C GLU A 171 7.90 -3.80 -19.46
N ARG A 172 7.62 -4.20 -20.69
CA ARG A 172 6.50 -3.72 -21.48
C ARG A 172 5.50 -4.84 -21.71
N CYS A 173 4.27 -4.59 -21.27
CA CYS A 173 3.14 -5.47 -21.56
C CYS A 173 2.55 -5.20 -22.94
N ASP A 174 1.85 -6.18 -23.48
CA ASP A 174 1.13 -6.06 -24.75
C ASP A 174 0.01 -5.01 -24.71
N SER A 175 -0.52 -4.71 -23.51
CA SER A 175 -1.47 -3.62 -23.28
C SER A 175 -0.85 -2.22 -23.38
N GLY A 176 0.47 -2.11 -23.52
CA GLY A 176 1.22 -0.86 -23.46
C GLY A 176 1.57 -0.40 -22.04
N ALA A 177 1.18 -1.16 -21.00
CA ALA A 177 1.65 -0.90 -19.65
C ALA A 177 3.16 -1.07 -19.54
N LEU A 178 3.80 -0.25 -18.70
CA LEU A 178 5.22 -0.31 -18.39
C LEU A 178 5.41 -0.62 -16.92
N LYS A 179 6.22 -1.63 -16.61
CA LYS A 179 6.48 -2.10 -15.25
C LYS A 179 7.94 -1.91 -14.93
N LEU A 180 8.25 -1.14 -13.89
CA LEU A 180 9.62 -0.83 -13.47
C LEU A 180 9.90 -1.57 -12.17
N GLN A 181 10.78 -2.56 -12.20
CA GLN A 181 11.15 -3.33 -11.01
C GLN A 181 12.10 -2.52 -10.13
N LEU A 182 11.66 -2.22 -8.91
CA LEU A 182 12.44 -1.44 -7.96
C LEU A 182 13.56 -2.30 -7.37
N ALA A 183 14.67 -1.67 -7.04
CA ALA A 183 15.84 -2.28 -6.42
C ALA A 183 16.24 -1.51 -5.14
N GLY A 184 17.22 -2.04 -4.41
CA GLY A 184 17.73 -1.41 -3.18
C GLY A 184 16.72 -1.46 -2.02
N PRO A 185 16.54 -0.37 -1.25
CA PRO A 185 15.66 -0.36 -0.06
C PRO A 185 14.18 -0.56 -0.41
N ASP A 186 13.80 -0.26 -1.66
CA ASP A 186 12.45 -0.47 -2.16
C ASP A 186 12.31 -1.77 -2.98
N GLY A 187 13.33 -2.63 -3.00
CA GLY A 187 13.40 -3.85 -3.78
C GLY A 187 12.25 -4.84 -3.57
N GLY A 188 11.97 -5.64 -4.61
CA GLY A 188 10.91 -6.65 -4.62
C GLY A 188 9.52 -6.10 -4.97
N ASP A 189 9.37 -4.78 -5.05
CA ASP A 189 8.16 -4.10 -5.48
C ASP A 189 8.34 -3.43 -6.84
N TRP A 190 7.24 -3.03 -7.47
CA TRP A 190 7.21 -2.51 -8.82
C TRP A 190 6.51 -1.16 -8.87
N ALA A 191 7.01 -0.25 -9.71
CA ALA A 191 6.30 0.94 -10.12
C ALA A 191 5.74 0.71 -11.52
N GLU A 192 4.42 0.70 -11.67
CA GLU A 192 3.76 0.37 -12.93
C GLU A 192 2.99 1.55 -13.46
N TRP A 193 3.20 1.87 -14.73
CA TRP A 193 2.37 2.80 -15.47
C TRP A 193 1.39 2.04 -16.35
N HIS A 194 0.12 2.43 -16.28
CA HIS A 194 -0.95 1.87 -17.10
C HIS A 194 -1.65 2.94 -17.94
N PRO A 195 -2.05 2.61 -19.18
CA PRO A 195 -2.97 3.46 -19.94
C PRO A 195 -4.36 3.50 -19.26
N PRO A 196 -5.24 4.48 -19.57
CA PRO A 196 -6.51 4.71 -18.86
C PRO A 196 -7.48 3.51 -18.76
N SER A 197 -7.37 2.53 -19.65
CA SER A 197 -8.19 1.32 -19.69
C SER A 197 -7.54 0.07 -19.07
N SER A 198 -6.37 0.23 -18.44
CA SER A 198 -5.59 -0.86 -17.87
C SER A 198 -5.31 -0.64 -16.39
N GLN A 199 -5.19 -1.73 -15.64
CA GLN A 199 -4.84 -1.74 -14.22
C GLN A 199 -3.80 -2.83 -13.94
N PRO A 200 -3.08 -2.75 -12.81
CA PRO A 200 -2.18 -3.81 -12.39
C PRO A 200 -2.91 -5.15 -12.25
N GLY A 201 -2.27 -6.20 -12.73
CA GLY A 201 -2.75 -7.58 -12.66
C GLY A 201 -1.58 -8.56 -12.56
N SER A 202 -1.88 -9.83 -12.25
CA SER A 202 -0.90 -10.92 -12.37
C SER A 202 -0.43 -11.06 -13.81
N PHE A 203 0.84 -11.39 -14.00
CA PHE A 203 1.43 -11.51 -15.34
C PHE A 203 2.58 -12.52 -15.35
N THR A 204 2.99 -12.91 -16.56
CA THR A 204 4.22 -13.67 -16.78
C THR A 204 5.25 -12.72 -17.38
N GLY A 205 6.38 -12.53 -16.69
CA GLY A 205 7.43 -11.60 -17.10
C GLY A 205 8.19 -12.08 -18.33
N GLY A 206 9.05 -11.21 -18.87
CA GLY A 206 9.80 -11.52 -20.09
C GLY A 206 10.78 -12.69 -19.94
N LEU A 207 11.16 -13.02 -18.71
CA LEU A 207 11.98 -14.18 -18.34
C LEU A 207 11.16 -15.45 -18.07
N ASN A 208 9.85 -15.43 -18.40
CA ASN A 208 8.90 -16.52 -18.14
C ASN A 208 8.67 -16.81 -16.64
N GLU A 209 8.95 -15.83 -15.78
CA GLU A 209 8.63 -15.86 -14.35
C GLU A 209 7.17 -15.46 -14.13
N HIS A 210 6.47 -16.19 -13.26
CA HIS A 210 5.09 -15.84 -12.92
C HIS A 210 5.06 -14.87 -11.74
N HIS A 211 4.24 -13.83 -11.85
CA HIS A 211 4.08 -12.81 -10.83
C HIS A 211 2.61 -12.69 -10.44
N ASP A 212 2.27 -13.18 -9.26
CA ASP A 212 0.91 -13.12 -8.72
C ASP A 212 0.66 -11.82 -7.96
N LEU A 213 -0.33 -11.04 -8.38
CA LEU A 213 -0.63 -9.75 -7.77
C LEU A 213 -1.03 -9.94 -6.30
N GLN A 214 -0.22 -9.38 -5.39
CA GLN A 214 -0.50 -9.42 -3.94
C GLN A 214 -1.14 -8.12 -3.46
N ALA A 215 -0.62 -6.98 -3.92
CA ALA A 215 -1.13 -5.67 -3.53
C ALA A 215 -0.85 -4.63 -4.60
N SER A 216 -1.74 -3.66 -4.75
CA SER A 216 -1.53 -2.48 -5.57
C SER A 216 -2.04 -1.23 -4.85
N LEU A 217 -1.38 -0.10 -5.10
CA LEU A 217 -1.80 1.22 -4.63
C LEU A 217 -1.57 2.25 -5.73
N GLU A 218 -2.58 3.09 -5.97
CA GLU A 218 -2.44 4.18 -6.93
C GLU A 218 -1.51 5.30 -6.40
N LEU A 219 -0.63 5.76 -7.28
CA LEU A 219 0.26 6.92 -7.10
C LEU A 219 -0.26 8.16 -7.87
N GLY A 220 -1.19 7.95 -8.80
CA GLY A 220 -1.84 8.96 -9.63
C GLY A 220 -1.19 9.12 -11.00
N GLY A 221 -1.94 9.61 -11.99
CA GLY A 221 -1.44 9.78 -13.37
C GLY A 221 -1.19 8.44 -14.09
N GLY A 222 -1.97 7.41 -13.76
CA GLY A 222 -1.82 6.05 -14.29
C GLY A 222 -0.69 5.24 -13.63
N TRP A 223 -0.02 5.79 -12.62
CA TRP A 223 1.03 5.11 -11.87
C TRP A 223 0.49 4.34 -10.66
N TYR A 224 1.05 3.17 -10.43
CA TYR A 224 0.74 2.28 -9.34
C TYR A 224 2.02 1.77 -8.68
N LEU A 225 2.00 1.62 -7.36
CA LEU A 225 2.95 0.82 -6.60
C LEU A 225 2.35 -0.57 -6.45
N VAL A 226 3.08 -1.59 -6.90
CA VAL A 226 2.59 -2.96 -7.02
C VAL A 226 3.54 -3.93 -6.34
N ARG A 227 2.97 -4.92 -5.65
CA ARG A 227 3.71 -6.03 -5.04
C ARG A 227 3.20 -7.34 -5.62
N TYR A 228 4.16 -8.19 -5.98
CA TYR A 228 3.90 -9.52 -6.48
C TYR A 228 4.41 -10.58 -5.51
N ARG A 229 3.74 -11.74 -5.52
CA ARG A 229 4.28 -12.99 -5.00
C ARG A 229 5.01 -13.68 -6.15
N GLY A 230 6.28 -14.00 -5.95
CA GLY A 230 7.08 -14.85 -6.85
C GLY A 230 6.98 -16.32 -6.47
#